data_AF-A0A941AER1-F1
#
_entry.id   AF-A0A941AER1-F1
#
_cell.length_a   1.000
_cell.length_b   1.000
_cell.length_c   1.000
_cell.angle_alpha   90.00
_cell.angle_beta   90.00
_cell.angle_gamma   90.00
#
_symmetry.space_group_name_H-M   'P 1'
#
loop_
_entity.id
_entity.type
_entity.pdbx_description
1 polymer ?
#
loop_
_entity_poly.entity_id
_entity_poly.type
_entity_poly.pdbx_seq_one_letter_code
_entity_poly.pdbx_strand_id
1 'polypeptide(L)'
;MKKDALFLLVSEFAMAIQAASAYPENHPRVQELLTRLHRRVQSEASLLHGLNIGFFRDHVVVDEYPFVEPSPTLARLIERMREKGIEKILVSEGITFGELKRFVYFLAAGTGSTYEQVWESIVYGKIEGADSARAVSLGLAPASRPTGFMAGAADVLKNVLASIVAER
;
A
#
# COMPACT_ATOMS: atom_id res chain seq x y z
N MET A 1 -7.72 11.69 11.87
CA MET A 1 -6.25 11.52 11.82
C MET A 1 -5.63 12.77 11.20
N LYS A 2 -4.47 13.25 11.66
CA LYS A 2 -3.88 14.49 11.14
C LYS A 2 -2.99 14.16 9.94
N LYS A 3 -3.21 14.83 8.80
CA LYS A 3 -2.39 14.75 7.57
C LYS A 3 -0.87 14.78 7.88
N ASP A 4 -0.47 15.55 8.88
CA ASP A 4 0.92 15.67 9.35
C ASP A 4 1.52 14.34 9.83
N ALA A 5 0.73 13.48 10.48
CA ALA A 5 1.20 12.19 10.99
C ALA A 5 1.52 11.22 9.85
N LEU A 6 0.68 11.20 8.82
CA LEU A 6 0.90 10.41 7.61
C LEU A 6 2.09 10.95 6.80
N PHE A 7 2.23 12.27 6.70
CA PHE A 7 3.39 12.87 6.05
C PHE A 7 4.70 12.50 6.74
N LEU A 8 4.72 12.52 8.08
CA LEU A 8 5.85 12.07 8.88
C LEU A 8 6.16 10.59 8.64
N LEU A 9 5.14 9.74 8.50
CA LEU A 9 5.31 8.32 8.17
C LEU A 9 6.04 8.15 6.83
N VAL A 10 5.59 8.82 5.77
CA VAL A 10 6.23 8.72 4.45
C VAL A 10 7.66 9.26 4.50
N SER A 11 7.88 10.36 5.21
CA SER A 11 9.20 10.96 5.36
C SER A 11 10.16 10.03 6.12
N GLU A 12 9.71 9.44 7.24
CA GLU A 12 10.48 8.45 8.00
C GLU A 12 10.77 7.19 7.17
N PHE A 13 9.82 6.75 6.34
CA PHE A 13 9.98 5.62 5.44
C PHE A 13 11.07 5.88 4.40
N ALA A 14 11.01 7.04 3.74
CA ALA A 14 11.99 7.47 2.76
C ALA A 14 13.41 7.59 3.38
N MET A 15 13.50 8.19 4.58
CA MET A 15 14.77 8.29 5.31
C MET A 15 15.33 6.93 5.71
N ALA A 16 14.48 6.00 6.15
CA ALA A 16 14.90 4.66 6.54
C ALA A 16 15.49 3.89 5.34
N ILE A 17 14.84 3.96 4.17
CA ILE A 17 15.34 3.35 2.92
C ILE A 17 16.66 4.00 2.50
N GLN A 18 16.75 5.33 2.56
CA GLN A 18 17.99 6.03 2.23
C GLN A 18 19.13 5.63 3.17
N ALA A 19 18.88 5.58 4.48
CA ALA A 19 19.88 5.18 5.46
C ALA A 19 20.32 3.72 5.29
N ALA A 20 19.36 2.81 5.02
CA ALA A 20 19.64 1.40 4.73
C ALA A 20 20.44 1.20 3.44
N SER A 21 20.31 2.11 2.46
CA SER A 21 21.13 2.08 1.24
C SER A 21 22.55 2.64 1.41
N ALA A 22 22.77 3.47 2.43
CA ALA A 22 24.03 4.20 2.63
C ALA A 22 24.94 3.60 3.72
N TYR A 23 24.35 2.88 4.69
CA TYR A 23 25.04 2.37 5.86
C TYR A 23 24.80 0.88 6.05
N PRO A 24 25.74 0.16 6.70
CA PRO A 24 25.55 -1.24 7.05
C PRO A 24 24.42 -1.42 8.07
N GLU A 25 23.92 -2.65 8.16
CA GLU A 25 22.75 -2.98 8.97
C GLU A 25 22.89 -2.69 10.46
N ASN A 26 24.10 -2.86 11.00
CA ASN A 26 24.39 -2.64 12.41
C ASN A 26 24.64 -1.17 12.77
N HIS A 27 24.46 -0.22 11.83
CA HIS A 27 24.72 1.18 12.10
C HIS A 27 23.63 1.77 13.02
N PRO A 28 24.00 2.46 14.13
CA PRO A 28 23.04 2.92 15.15
C PRO A 28 21.96 3.85 14.58
N ARG A 29 22.34 4.74 13.65
CA ARG A 29 21.39 5.63 12.95
C ARG A 29 20.30 4.87 12.19
N VAL A 30 20.65 3.74 11.57
CA VAL A 30 19.68 2.95 10.80
C VAL A 30 18.71 2.26 11.76
N GLN A 31 19.23 1.68 12.85
CA GLN A 31 18.41 1.05 13.88
C GLN A 31 17.43 2.03 14.54
N GLU A 32 17.87 3.26 14.81
CA GLU A 32 17.01 4.30 15.36
C GLU A 32 15.88 4.67 14.40
N LEU A 33 16.19 4.88 13.11
CA LEU A 33 15.19 5.20 12.09
C LEU A 33 14.18 4.06 11.90
N LEU A 34 14.66 2.82 11.82
CA LEU A 34 13.80 1.63 11.69
C LEU A 34 12.88 1.47 12.90
N THR A 35 13.39 1.72 14.11
CA THR A 35 12.59 1.60 15.35
C THR A 35 11.48 2.65 15.38
N ARG A 36 11.79 3.89 14.98
CA ARG A 36 10.80 4.98 14.90
C ARG A 36 9.74 4.68 13.85
N LEU A 37 10.18 4.29 12.65
CA LEU A 37 9.30 3.91 11.56
C LEU A 37 8.37 2.76 11.98
N HIS A 38 8.90 1.71 12.64
CA HIS A 38 8.10 0.57 13.09
C HIS A 38 6.98 0.99 14.04
N ARG A 39 7.30 1.78 15.07
CA ARG A 39 6.30 2.28 16.03
C ARG A 39 5.22 3.08 15.32
N ARG A 40 5.61 3.92 14.35
CA ARG A 40 4.64 4.74 13.61
C ARG A 40 3.78 3.89 12.70
N VAL A 41 4.37 3.03 11.87
CA VAL A 41 3.62 2.13 10.98
C VAL A 41 2.67 1.24 11.77
N GLN A 42 3.12 0.68 12.90
CA GLN A 42 2.27 -0.13 13.77
C GLN A 42 1.10 0.68 14.34
N SER A 43 1.35 1.89 14.81
CA SER A 43 0.31 2.79 15.33
C SER A 43 -0.71 3.14 14.24
N GLU A 44 -0.25 3.60 13.08
CA GLU A 44 -1.15 4.02 11.99
C GLU A 44 -1.89 2.84 11.36
N ALA A 45 -1.23 1.69 11.15
CA ALA A 45 -1.89 0.49 10.63
C ALA A 45 -2.96 -0.04 11.60
N SER A 46 -2.74 0.04 12.91
CA SER A 46 -3.74 -0.37 13.91
C SER A 46 -4.95 0.58 13.95
N LEU A 47 -4.73 1.88 13.68
CA LEU A 47 -5.81 2.87 13.66
C LEU A 47 -6.66 2.80 12.38
N LEU A 48 -6.06 2.41 11.27
CA LEU A 48 -6.67 2.39 9.94
C LEU A 48 -7.13 1.00 9.48
N HIS A 49 -6.94 -0.03 10.32
CA HIS A 49 -7.14 -1.43 9.95
C HIS A 49 -6.33 -1.90 8.75
N GLY A 50 -5.10 -1.38 8.66
CA GLY A 50 -4.20 -1.53 7.54
C GLY A 50 -3.79 -0.18 6.96
N LEU A 51 -2.56 -0.10 6.44
CA LEU A 51 -1.99 1.11 5.88
C LEU A 51 -1.78 0.92 4.38
N ASN A 52 -2.44 1.76 3.58
CA ASN A 52 -2.31 1.80 2.13
C ASN A 52 -1.32 2.89 1.73
N ILE A 53 -0.28 2.56 0.97
CA ILE A 53 0.66 3.54 0.40
C ILE A 53 0.72 3.33 -1.11
N GLY A 54 0.22 4.30 -1.86
CA GLY A 54 0.26 4.35 -3.32
C GLY A 54 1.36 5.29 -3.82
N PHE A 55 2.00 4.91 -4.92
CA PHE A 55 2.98 5.70 -5.66
C PHE A 55 2.45 5.90 -7.08
N PHE A 56 2.15 7.14 -7.45
CA PHE A 56 1.62 7.46 -8.77
C PHE A 56 2.32 8.67 -9.37
N ARG A 57 3.09 8.44 -10.44
CA ARG A 57 3.93 9.46 -11.07
C ARG A 57 4.80 10.16 -10.02
N ASP A 58 4.51 11.41 -9.69
CA ASP A 58 5.24 12.23 -8.73
C ASP A 58 4.51 12.39 -7.38
N HIS A 59 3.53 11.54 -7.12
CA HIS A 59 2.67 11.61 -5.94
C HIS A 59 2.83 10.37 -5.07
N VAL A 60 2.84 10.59 -3.76
CA VAL A 60 2.62 9.52 -2.78
C VAL A 60 1.25 9.73 -2.16
N VAL A 61 0.42 8.71 -2.19
CA VAL A 61 -0.89 8.70 -1.55
C VAL A 61 -0.79 7.77 -0.37
N VAL A 62 -1.10 8.25 0.84
CA VAL A 62 -1.26 7.36 2.00
C VAL A 62 -2.71 7.36 2.39
N ASP A 63 -3.31 6.19 2.25
CA ASP A 63 -4.74 5.95 2.40
C ASP A 63 -5.54 6.89 1.48
N GLU A 64 -6.14 7.95 2.01
CA GLU A 64 -6.91 8.94 1.24
C GLU A 64 -6.18 10.27 1.04
N TYR A 65 -4.95 10.42 1.57
CA TYR A 65 -4.22 11.69 1.57
C TYR A 65 -3.11 11.71 0.51
N PRO A 66 -3.26 12.52 -0.55
CA PRO A 66 -2.18 12.75 -1.51
C PRO A 66 -1.16 13.73 -0.95
N PHE A 67 0.12 13.37 -1.11
CA PHE A 67 1.27 14.21 -0.80
C PHE A 67 1.99 14.57 -2.10
N VAL A 68 1.89 15.85 -2.45
CA VAL A 68 2.48 16.46 -3.65
C VAL A 68 3.58 17.43 -3.19
N GLU A 69 4.57 16.91 -2.48
CA GLU A 69 5.61 17.79 -1.91
C GLU A 69 6.96 17.63 -2.63
N PRO A 70 7.62 18.75 -2.98
CA PRO A 70 8.94 18.75 -3.61
C PRO A 70 10.05 18.48 -2.58
N SER A 71 9.92 17.41 -1.78
CA SER A 71 10.98 16.98 -0.89
C SER A 71 11.94 16.07 -1.69
N PRO A 72 13.26 16.37 -1.74
CA PRO A 72 14.22 15.54 -2.46
C PRO A 72 14.23 14.08 -1.98
N THR A 73 13.92 13.89 -0.70
CA THR A 73 13.83 12.58 -0.05
C THR A 73 12.61 11.80 -0.55
N LEU A 74 11.47 12.47 -0.72
CA LEU A 74 10.25 11.87 -1.26
C LEU A 74 10.39 11.55 -2.75
N ALA A 75 11.00 12.44 -3.52
CA ALA A 75 11.28 12.20 -4.94
C ALA A 75 12.19 10.97 -5.14
N ARG A 76 13.22 10.81 -4.31
CA ARG A 76 14.07 9.61 -4.31
C ARG A 76 13.32 8.34 -3.91
N LEU A 77 12.37 8.44 -2.98
CA LEU A 77 11.52 7.31 -2.61
C LEU A 77 10.67 6.86 -3.81
N ILE A 78 9.98 7.81 -4.47
CA ILE A 78 9.16 7.56 -5.65
C ILE A 78 9.99 6.90 -6.75
N GLU A 79 11.18 7.44 -7.04
CA GLU A 79 12.10 6.87 -8.03
C GLU A 79 12.44 5.42 -7.71
N ARG A 80 12.81 5.12 -6.46
CA ARG A 80 13.13 3.76 -6.03
C ARG A 80 11.95 2.80 -6.16
N MET A 81 10.73 3.24 -5.82
CA MET A 81 9.54 2.42 -6.00
C MET A 81 9.29 2.14 -7.48
N ARG A 82 9.47 3.15 -8.34
CA ARG A 82 9.35 3.03 -9.80
C ARG A 82 10.37 2.07 -10.40
N GLU A 83 11.63 2.16 -9.99
CA GLU A 83 12.71 1.24 -10.41
C GLU A 83 12.40 -0.21 -10.04
N LYS A 84 11.73 -0.44 -8.90
CA LYS A 84 11.26 -1.76 -8.47
C LYS A 84 9.91 -2.17 -9.04
N GLY A 85 9.25 -1.31 -9.81
CA GLY A 85 7.92 -1.55 -10.36
C GLY A 85 6.84 -1.67 -9.28
N ILE A 86 7.03 -1.04 -8.13
CA ILE A 86 6.09 -0.99 -7.01
C ILE A 86 5.27 0.30 -7.14
N GLU A 87 3.95 0.15 -7.27
CA GLU A 87 3.02 1.28 -7.33
C GLU A 87 2.09 1.31 -6.12
N LYS A 88 1.97 0.19 -5.40
CA LYS A 88 1.18 0.09 -4.18
C LYS A 88 1.88 -0.79 -3.15
N ILE A 89 1.80 -0.38 -1.90
CA ILE A 89 2.22 -1.12 -0.70
C ILE A 89 1.03 -1.13 0.26
N LEU A 90 0.72 -2.30 0.79
CA LEU A 90 -0.30 -2.58 1.78
C LEU A 90 0.41 -3.13 3.01
N VAL A 91 0.19 -2.53 4.17
CA VAL A 91 0.71 -3.03 5.44
C VAL A 91 -0.46 -3.39 6.33
N SER A 92 -0.58 -4.66 6.68
CA SER A 92 -1.60 -5.18 7.57
C SER A 92 -1.30 -4.83 9.03
N GLU A 93 -2.33 -4.94 9.86
CA GLU A 93 -2.15 -4.96 11.31
C GLU A 93 -1.17 -6.08 11.71
N GLY A 94 -0.37 -5.83 12.76
CA GLY A 94 0.53 -6.86 13.30
C GLY A 94 1.93 -6.93 12.66
N ILE A 95 2.28 -6.00 11.76
CA ILE A 95 3.63 -5.93 11.18
C ILE A 95 4.72 -5.97 12.26
N THR A 96 5.63 -6.94 12.13
CA THR A 96 6.75 -7.11 13.06
C THR A 96 7.92 -6.21 12.69
N PHE A 97 8.75 -5.87 13.68
CA PHE A 97 9.97 -5.10 13.44
C PHE A 97 10.90 -5.82 12.45
N GLY A 98 11.05 -7.14 12.58
CA GLY A 98 11.89 -7.95 11.71
C GLY A 98 11.39 -7.98 10.26
N GLU A 99 10.08 -8.03 10.06
CA GLU A 99 9.47 -7.95 8.73
C GLU A 99 9.66 -6.58 8.09
N LEU A 100 9.33 -5.49 8.81
CA LEU A 100 9.52 -4.13 8.31
C LEU A 100 10.99 -3.86 7.96
N LYS A 101 11.91 -4.29 8.83
CA LYS A 101 13.35 -4.16 8.60
C LYS A 101 13.76 -4.85 7.30
N ARG A 102 13.39 -6.12 7.12
CA ARG A 102 13.67 -6.86 5.87
C ARG A 102 13.10 -6.15 4.66
N PHE A 103 11.90 -5.61 4.76
CA PHE A 103 11.25 -4.88 3.68
C PHE A 103 11.99 -3.58 3.32
N VAL A 104 12.42 -2.80 4.30
CA VAL A 104 13.22 -1.59 4.06
C VAL A 104 14.55 -1.94 3.38
N TYR A 105 15.22 -3.02 3.78
CA TYR A 105 16.44 -3.47 3.09
C TYR A 105 16.19 -3.99 1.69
N PHE A 106 15.08 -4.70 1.47
CA PHE A 106 14.65 -5.12 0.14
C PHE A 106 14.43 -3.90 -0.78
N LEU A 107 13.82 -2.83 -0.26
CA LEU A 107 13.62 -1.58 -1.00
C LEU A 107 14.91 -0.76 -1.17
N ALA A 108 15.85 -0.86 -0.24
CA ALA A 108 17.14 -0.19 -0.32
C ALA A 108 18.13 -0.91 -1.25
N ALA A 109 18.05 -2.23 -1.36
CA ALA A 109 18.82 -3.04 -2.29
C ALA A 109 18.49 -2.63 -3.73
N GLY A 110 19.50 -2.60 -4.61
CA GLY A 110 19.31 -2.28 -6.03
C GLY A 110 18.47 -3.31 -6.79
N THR A 111 18.58 -3.30 -8.11
CA THR A 111 17.82 -4.15 -9.06
C THR A 111 18.17 -5.66 -9.01
N GLY A 112 18.82 -6.14 -7.96
CA GLY A 112 19.32 -7.51 -7.87
C GLY A 112 18.99 -8.16 -6.53
N SER A 113 17.81 -8.78 -6.45
CA SER A 113 17.49 -10.01 -5.66
C SER A 113 16.00 -10.08 -5.36
N THR A 114 15.22 -10.46 -6.36
CA THR A 114 13.83 -10.93 -6.16
C THR A 114 13.90 -12.39 -5.72
N TYR A 115 14.45 -12.65 -4.53
CA TYR A 115 14.04 -13.88 -3.86
C TYR A 115 12.56 -13.68 -3.53
N GLU A 116 11.70 -14.65 -3.87
CA GLU A 116 10.30 -14.68 -3.43
C GLU A 116 10.27 -14.67 -1.90
N GLN A 117 10.39 -13.48 -1.31
CA GLN A 117 10.24 -13.27 0.11
C GLN A 117 8.75 -13.32 0.37
N VAL A 118 8.35 -14.31 1.15
CA VAL A 118 7.00 -14.39 1.69
C VAL A 118 6.89 -13.32 2.77
N TRP A 119 5.92 -12.44 2.60
CA TRP A 119 5.57 -11.40 3.55
C TRP A 119 4.27 -11.81 4.23
N GLU A 120 4.20 -11.67 5.54
CA GLU A 120 3.02 -12.02 6.34
C GLU A 120 2.07 -10.82 6.44
N SER A 121 2.65 -9.63 6.63
CA SER A 121 1.92 -8.40 6.90
C SER A 121 2.11 -7.35 5.80
N ILE A 122 2.93 -7.62 4.77
CA ILE A 122 3.21 -6.65 3.70
C ILE A 122 2.80 -7.23 2.35
N VAL A 123 2.05 -6.47 1.55
CA VAL A 123 1.75 -6.82 0.17
C VAL A 123 2.14 -5.64 -0.71
N TYR A 124 2.83 -5.88 -1.83
CA TYR A 124 3.16 -4.83 -2.79
C TYR A 124 2.87 -5.28 -4.21
N GLY A 125 2.63 -4.33 -5.11
CA GLY A 125 2.32 -4.62 -6.50
C GLY A 125 2.17 -3.38 -7.37
N LYS A 126 1.73 -3.60 -8.60
CA LYS A 126 1.34 -2.54 -9.54
C LYS A 126 -0.14 -2.22 -9.38
N ILE A 127 -0.52 -0.97 -9.61
CA ILE A 127 -1.91 -0.58 -9.72
C ILE A 127 -2.32 -0.94 -11.14
N GLU A 128 -2.90 -2.13 -11.32
CA GLU A 128 -3.61 -2.41 -12.56
C GLU A 128 -4.76 -1.40 -12.67
N GLY A 129 -4.66 -0.49 -13.64
CA GLY A 129 -5.68 0.50 -13.94
C GLY A 129 -7.07 -0.12 -14.08
N ALA A 130 -8.09 0.74 -14.05
CA ALA A 130 -9.52 0.46 -13.93
C ALA A 130 -10.16 -0.60 -14.88
N ASP A 131 -9.40 -1.38 -15.64
CA ASP A 131 -9.84 -2.64 -16.24
C ASP A 131 -9.83 -3.83 -15.25
N SER A 132 -9.06 -3.74 -14.16
CA SER A 132 -8.98 -4.82 -13.14
C SER A 132 -10.16 -4.88 -12.18
N ALA A 133 -11.09 -3.91 -12.23
CA ALA A 133 -12.39 -4.03 -11.55
C ALA A 133 -13.18 -5.27 -12.04
N ARG A 134 -12.82 -5.84 -13.20
CA ARG A 134 -13.34 -7.14 -13.68
C ARG A 134 -12.51 -8.36 -13.26
N ALA A 135 -11.25 -8.20 -12.86
CA ALA A 135 -10.38 -9.34 -12.52
C ALA A 135 -10.62 -9.89 -11.11
N VAL A 136 -11.11 -9.07 -10.17
CA VAL A 136 -11.50 -9.55 -8.82
C VAL A 136 -12.80 -10.37 -8.85
N SER A 137 -13.46 -10.51 -10.00
CA SER A 137 -14.70 -11.31 -10.15
C SER A 137 -14.51 -12.71 -10.74
N LEU A 138 -13.29 -13.16 -11.06
CA LEU A 138 -13.08 -14.47 -11.69
C LEU A 138 -11.96 -15.28 -11.02
N GLY A 139 -12.29 -15.91 -9.88
CA GLY A 139 -11.43 -16.88 -9.21
C GLY A 139 -11.95 -17.34 -7.84
N LEU A 140 -13.06 -18.09 -7.82
CA LEU A 140 -13.58 -18.86 -6.66
C LEU A 140 -12.50 -19.80 -6.08
N ALA A 141 -12.44 -20.20 -4.79
CA ALA A 141 -13.49 -20.43 -3.77
C ALA A 141 -12.85 -20.65 -2.35
N PRO A 142 -13.60 -20.97 -1.25
CA PRO A 142 -15.05 -20.95 -1.06
C PRO A 142 -15.54 -20.14 0.17
N ALA A 143 -16.78 -19.64 0.01
CA ALA A 143 -17.82 -19.36 1.01
C ALA A 143 -17.45 -19.14 2.50
N SER A 144 -17.69 -17.92 2.97
CA SER A 144 -18.48 -17.64 4.19
C SER A 144 -19.11 -16.24 4.12
N ARG A 145 -20.40 -16.21 3.74
CA ARG A 145 -21.44 -15.15 3.83
C ARG A 145 -21.05 -13.66 3.71
N PRO A 146 -21.56 -12.94 2.69
CA PRO A 146 -21.90 -11.54 2.83
C PRO A 146 -23.33 -11.41 3.38
N THR A 147 -23.46 -10.79 4.55
CA THR A 147 -24.73 -10.24 5.05
C THR A 147 -25.22 -9.18 4.07
N GLY A 148 -26.44 -9.38 3.57
CA GLY A 148 -27.03 -8.61 2.48
C GLY A 148 -27.36 -7.17 2.86
N PHE A 149 -27.01 -6.25 1.97
CA PHE A 149 -27.67 -4.95 1.84
C PHE A 149 -27.71 -4.41 0.39
N MET A 150 -27.20 -5.14 -0.61
CA MET A 150 -27.05 -4.63 -2.00
C MET A 150 -27.70 -5.52 -3.09
N ALA A 151 -28.38 -6.61 -2.73
CA ALA A 151 -29.01 -7.49 -3.73
C ALA A 151 -30.29 -6.91 -4.37
N GLY A 152 -31.01 -6.01 -3.67
CA GLY A 152 -32.29 -5.49 -4.15
C GLY A 152 -32.18 -4.47 -5.29
N ALA A 153 -31.11 -3.67 -5.34
CA ALA A 153 -31.00 -2.59 -6.32
C ALA A 153 -30.81 -3.09 -7.76
N ALA A 154 -30.15 -4.24 -7.93
CA ALA A 154 -29.91 -4.85 -9.23
C ALA A 154 -31.20 -5.43 -9.85
N ASP A 155 -32.09 -5.99 -9.03
CA ASP A 155 -33.37 -6.53 -9.50
C ASP A 155 -34.38 -5.44 -9.86
N VAL A 156 -34.35 -4.29 -9.16
CA VAL A 156 -35.17 -3.13 -9.52
C VAL A 156 -34.76 -2.57 -10.89
N LEU A 157 -33.46 -2.46 -11.17
CA LEU A 157 -32.96 -1.99 -12.46
C LEU A 157 -33.35 -2.91 -13.63
N LYS A 158 -33.32 -4.23 -13.41
CA LYS A 158 -33.77 -5.21 -14.42
C LYS A 158 -35.26 -5.08 -14.73
N ASN A 159 -36.09 -4.89 -13.70
CA ASN A 159 -37.53 -4.73 -13.89
C ASN A 159 -37.89 -3.43 -14.62
N VAL A 160 -37.18 -2.33 -14.35
CA VAL A 160 -37.39 -1.06 -15.08
C VAL A 160 -36.98 -1.19 -16.55
N LEU A 161 -35.83 -1.81 -16.82
CA LEU A 161 -35.37 -2.03 -18.21
C LEU A 161 -36.32 -2.95 -18.98
N ALA A 162 -36.85 -4.00 -18.36
CA ALA A 162 -37.83 -4.89 -18.99
C ALA A 162 -39.16 -4.16 -19.30
N SER A 163 -39.59 -3.25 -18.43
CA SER A 163 -40.83 -2.49 -18.63
C SER A 163 -40.75 -1.49 -19.79
N ILE A 164 -39.59 -0.88 -20.03
CA ILE A 164 -39.40 0.09 -21.13
C ILE A 164 -39.33 -0.60 -22.51
N VAL A 165 -38.86 -1.84 -22.55
CA VAL A 165 -38.77 -2.62 -23.80
C VAL A 165 -40.12 -3.24 -24.19
N ALA A 166 -41.04 -3.44 -23.23
CA ALA A 166 -42.35 -4.03 -23.47
C ALA A 166 -43.42 -3.03 -23.97
N GLU A 167 -43.19 -1.71 -23.87
CA GLU A 167 -44.13 -0.66 -24.30
C GLU A 167 -43.84 -0.08 -25.71
N ARG A 168 -43.25 -0.87 -26.61
CA ARG A 168 -43.08 -0.49 -28.02
C ARG A 168 -43.78 -1.42 -28.99
#